data_AF-A0A158AIL1-F1
#
_entry.id   AF-A0A158AIL1-F1
#
_cell.length_a   1.000
_cell.length_b   1.000
_cell.length_c   1.000
_cell.angle_alpha   90.00
_cell.angle_beta   90.00
_cell.angle_gamma   90.00
#
_symmetry.space_group_name_H-M   'P 1'
#
loop_
_entity.id
_entity.type
_entity.pdbx_description
1 polymer ?
#
loop_
_entity_poly.entity_id
_entity_poly.type
_entity_poly.pdbx_seq_one_letter_code
_entity_poly.pdbx_strand_id
1 'polypeptide(L)'
;MYTQLIEQFKNAQTAAASAYSVVVQAERDAFGDGKSDYSAMETRSEYKAECELEKFCARLVSRLVMEASRKFAPAGGRIEIDSDREAERFGLDVGEALRKGHLPNLDGFWQHLERTFGGDAGERIAFEQAAKAIISGFWLKPDTEIKRTSSAVILEKRVSSEASFRSKGEREVNYHSQSSVASTLGGLATFADKHRFGALANQLRNFSVHRLTFSTREKLTFTGLEVVMFNDKWQFKFAHDVGDALSIFVSEFGAEYLASRDRY
;
A
#
# COMPACT_ATOMS: atom_id res chain seq x y z
N MET A 1 -4.47 -18.93 15.44
CA MET A 1 -3.20 -18.23 15.74
C MET A 1 -3.45 -16.75 16.04
N TYR A 2 -4.23 -16.04 15.23
CA TYR A 2 -4.58 -14.64 15.46
C TYR A 2 -5.72 -14.46 16.48
N THR A 3 -6.65 -15.41 16.55
CA THR A 3 -7.70 -15.42 17.59
C THR A 3 -7.10 -15.53 18.98
N GLN A 4 -6.02 -16.31 19.12
CA GLN A 4 -5.26 -16.46 20.36
C GLN A 4 -4.61 -15.14 20.82
N LEU A 5 -4.20 -14.26 19.89
CA LEU A 5 -3.68 -12.93 20.24
C LEU A 5 -4.78 -12.04 20.81
N ILE A 6 -6.01 -12.16 20.30
CA ILE A 6 -7.17 -11.44 20.85
C ILE A 6 -7.48 -11.95 22.26
N GLU A 7 -7.46 -13.28 22.47
CA GLU A 7 -7.65 -13.87 23.80
C GLU A 7 -6.58 -13.43 24.79
N GLN A 8 -5.30 -13.42 24.38
CA GLN A 8 -4.21 -12.91 25.21
C GLN A 8 -4.40 -11.44 25.58
N PHE A 9 -4.85 -10.62 24.63
CA PHE A 9 -5.14 -9.21 24.88
C PHE A 9 -6.31 -9.04 25.87
N LYS A 10 -7.38 -9.82 25.73
CA LYS A 10 -8.50 -9.83 26.69
C LYS A 10 -8.04 -10.25 28.09
N ASN A 11 -7.26 -11.32 28.19
CA ASN A 11 -6.71 -11.79 29.47
C ASN A 11 -5.83 -10.71 30.13
N ALA A 12 -5.03 -9.99 29.34
CA ALA A 12 -4.23 -8.88 29.83
C ALA A 12 -5.09 -7.70 30.32
N GLN A 13 -6.19 -7.38 29.62
CA GLN A 13 -7.15 -6.36 30.07
C GLN A 13 -7.81 -6.77 31.39
N THR A 14 -8.24 -8.02 31.53
CA THR A 14 -8.82 -8.55 32.77
C THR A 14 -7.82 -8.50 33.92
N ALA A 15 -6.57 -8.95 33.70
CA ALA A 15 -5.53 -8.92 34.72
C ALA A 15 -5.21 -7.49 35.17
N ALA A 16 -5.15 -6.53 34.23
CA ALA A 16 -4.95 -5.12 34.54
C ALA A 16 -6.13 -4.54 35.34
N ALA A 17 -7.37 -4.87 34.97
CA ALA A 17 -8.56 -4.43 35.70
C ALA A 17 -8.57 -4.97 37.14
N SER A 18 -8.21 -6.24 37.34
CA SER A 18 -8.05 -6.82 38.67
C SER A 18 -6.97 -6.12 39.48
N ALA A 19 -5.79 -5.84 38.89
CA ALA A 19 -4.71 -5.13 39.57
C ALA A 19 -5.11 -3.71 39.98
N TYR A 20 -5.79 -2.96 39.10
CA TYR A 20 -6.29 -1.62 39.43
C TYR A 20 -7.36 -1.65 40.52
N SER A 21 -8.24 -2.65 40.51
CA SER A 21 -9.26 -2.81 41.56
C SER A 21 -8.65 -3.06 42.95
N VAL A 22 -7.55 -3.81 43.02
CA VAL A 22 -6.80 -4.03 44.27
C VAL A 22 -6.20 -2.72 44.80
N VAL A 23 -5.64 -1.89 43.92
CA VAL A 23 -5.09 -0.58 44.32
C VAL A 23 -6.17 0.38 44.78
N VAL A 24 -7.33 0.40 44.09
CA VAL A 24 -8.49 1.22 44.50
C VAL A 24 -9.02 0.78 45.87
N GLN A 25 -9.06 -0.52 46.14
CA GLN A 25 -9.45 -1.01 47.46
C GLN A 25 -8.42 -0.64 48.54
N ALA A 26 -7.13 -0.80 48.27
CA ALA A 26 -6.07 -0.40 49.19
C ALA A 26 -6.07 1.11 49.47
N GLU A 27 -6.37 1.94 48.46
CA GLU A 27 -6.58 3.37 48.63
C GLU A 27 -7.75 3.65 49.58
N ARG A 28 -8.92 3.02 49.36
CA ARG A 28 -10.09 3.17 50.22
C ARG A 28 -9.80 2.77 51.67
N ASP A 29 -9.10 1.66 51.87
CA ASP A 29 -8.73 1.18 53.20
C ASP A 29 -7.74 2.13 53.89
N ALA A 30 -6.81 2.73 53.15
CA ALA A 30 -5.81 3.66 53.68
C ALA A 30 -6.38 5.03 54.06
N PHE A 31 -7.36 5.54 53.31
CA PHE A 31 -7.94 6.86 53.57
C PHE A 31 -9.20 6.83 54.44
N GLY A 32 -9.78 5.66 54.73
CA GLY A 32 -10.70 5.41 55.86
C GLY A 32 -12.07 6.11 55.82
N ASP A 33 -12.26 7.12 54.98
CA ASP A 33 -13.46 7.94 54.96
C ASP A 33 -14.32 7.57 53.76
N GLY A 34 -15.30 6.69 53.99
CA GLY A 34 -16.35 6.30 53.02
C GLY A 34 -17.30 7.43 52.60
N LYS A 35 -16.79 8.66 52.49
CA LYS A 35 -17.49 9.91 52.16
C LYS A 35 -16.75 10.80 51.14
N SER A 36 -15.53 10.45 50.73
CA SER A 36 -14.82 11.18 49.68
C SER A 36 -15.23 10.63 48.30
N ASP A 37 -15.95 11.43 47.51
CA ASP A 37 -16.18 11.16 46.07
C ASP A 37 -14.88 11.28 45.24
N TYR A 38 -13.78 11.68 45.88
CA TYR A 38 -12.48 11.84 45.27
C TYR A 38 -11.62 10.60 45.54
N SER A 39 -11.23 9.90 44.46
CA SER A 39 -10.22 8.85 44.45
C SER A 39 -9.09 9.31 43.52
N ALA A 40 -7.85 9.12 43.96
CA ALA A 40 -6.66 9.35 43.15
C ALA A 40 -6.54 8.32 42.02
N MET A 41 -7.22 7.18 42.13
CA MET A 41 -7.18 6.10 41.18
C MET A 41 -8.52 5.94 40.42
N GLU A 42 -8.51 6.21 39.11
CA GLU A 42 -9.65 5.88 38.26
C GLU A 42 -9.64 4.39 37.88
N THR A 43 -10.74 3.69 38.15
CA THR A 43 -11.01 2.41 37.49
C THR A 43 -11.33 2.64 36.02
N ARG A 44 -10.65 1.91 35.14
CA ARG A 44 -10.93 1.94 33.69
C ARG A 44 -12.38 1.48 33.46
N SER A 45 -13.17 2.30 32.76
CA SER A 45 -14.56 1.94 32.43
C SER A 45 -14.60 0.77 31.43
N GLU A 46 -15.65 -0.04 31.52
CA GLU A 46 -15.91 -1.15 30.59
C GLU A 46 -15.95 -0.66 29.13
N TYR A 47 -16.63 0.47 28.90
CA TYR A 47 -16.66 1.13 27.59
C TYR A 47 -15.26 1.47 27.03
N LYS A 48 -14.33 1.95 27.87
CA LYS A 48 -12.95 2.23 27.43
C LYS A 48 -12.22 0.92 27.08
N ALA A 49 -12.44 -0.15 27.82
CA ALA A 49 -11.84 -1.46 27.54
C ALA A 49 -12.36 -2.08 26.23
N GLU A 50 -13.66 -1.97 25.97
CA GLU A 50 -14.29 -2.42 24.71
C GLU A 50 -13.76 -1.63 23.50
N CYS A 51 -13.68 -0.31 23.60
CA CYS A 51 -13.13 0.55 22.54
C CYS A 51 -11.67 0.23 22.22
N GLU A 52 -10.86 -0.12 23.23
CA GLU A 52 -9.48 -0.55 23.04
C GLU A 52 -9.39 -1.92 22.34
N LEU A 53 -10.27 -2.86 22.71
CA LEU A 53 -10.34 -4.17 22.07
C LEU A 53 -10.73 -4.06 20.60
N GLU A 54 -11.72 -3.21 20.28
CA GLU A 54 -12.13 -2.92 18.91
C GLU A 54 -10.97 -2.32 18.09
N LYS A 55 -10.30 -1.30 18.62
CA LYS A 55 -9.12 -0.69 17.98
C LYS A 55 -7.98 -1.68 17.80
N PHE A 56 -7.76 -2.56 18.76
CA PHE A 56 -6.75 -3.62 18.67
C PHE A 56 -7.08 -4.59 17.54
N CYS A 57 -8.32 -5.07 17.47
CA CYS A 57 -8.78 -5.97 16.41
C CYS A 57 -8.69 -5.30 15.03
N ALA A 58 -9.13 -4.05 14.89
CA ALA A 58 -9.02 -3.29 13.64
C ALA A 58 -7.55 -3.15 13.17
N ARG A 59 -6.63 -2.85 14.10
CA ARG A 59 -5.19 -2.79 13.79
C ARG A 59 -4.62 -4.16 13.39
N LEU A 60 -5.10 -5.24 14.00
CA LEU A 60 -4.72 -6.60 13.59
C LEU A 60 -5.18 -6.90 12.17
N VAL A 61 -6.41 -6.53 11.79
CA VAL A 61 -6.91 -6.67 10.41
C VAL A 61 -6.00 -5.92 9.44
N SER A 62 -5.71 -4.64 9.71
CA SER A 62 -4.78 -3.87 8.87
C SER A 62 -3.39 -4.50 8.78
N ARG A 63 -2.91 -5.10 9.88
CA ARG A 63 -1.63 -5.80 9.88
C ARG A 63 -1.68 -7.08 9.05
N LEU A 64 -2.75 -7.87 9.12
CA LEU A 64 -2.92 -9.08 8.30
C LEU A 64 -2.93 -8.74 6.81
N VAL A 65 -3.64 -7.70 6.42
CA VAL A 65 -3.64 -7.22 5.02
C VAL A 65 -2.26 -6.74 4.60
N MET A 66 -1.54 -6.02 5.47
CA MET A 66 -0.16 -5.61 5.20
C MET A 66 0.77 -6.81 5.03
N GLU A 67 0.66 -7.83 5.87
CA GLU A 67 1.45 -9.05 5.74
C GLU A 67 1.10 -9.82 4.46
N ALA A 68 -0.19 -9.97 4.15
CA ALA A 68 -0.65 -10.59 2.91
C ALA A 68 -0.12 -9.85 1.67
N SER A 69 -0.16 -8.51 1.69
CA SER A 69 0.36 -7.66 0.60
C SER A 69 1.84 -7.87 0.28
N ARG A 70 2.62 -8.35 1.27
CA ARG A 70 4.06 -8.62 1.15
C ARG A 70 4.33 -10.09 0.87
N LYS A 71 3.64 -10.98 1.59
CA LYS A 71 3.86 -12.43 1.53
C LYS A 71 3.42 -13.03 0.20
N PHE A 72 2.33 -12.51 -0.37
CA PHE A 72 1.74 -13.04 -1.59
C PHE A 72 2.15 -12.26 -2.85
N ALA A 73 2.93 -11.18 -2.68
CA ALA A 73 3.48 -10.45 -3.80
C ALA A 73 4.66 -11.20 -4.43
N PRO A 74 4.93 -11.00 -5.75
CA PRO A 74 6.15 -11.48 -6.37
C PRO A 74 7.38 -10.83 -5.74
N ALA A 75 8.55 -11.44 -5.94
CA ALA A 75 9.80 -10.99 -5.35
C ALA A 75 10.06 -9.49 -5.59
N GLY A 76 10.22 -8.73 -4.50
CA GLY A 76 10.47 -7.29 -4.56
C GLY A 76 9.27 -6.43 -4.99
N GLY A 77 8.07 -6.99 -5.05
CA GLY A 77 6.81 -6.29 -5.31
C GLY A 77 5.93 -6.11 -4.06
N ARG A 78 4.79 -5.45 -4.25
CA ARG A 78 3.69 -5.38 -3.28
C ARG A 78 2.37 -5.45 -4.02
N ILE A 79 1.40 -6.17 -3.47
CA ILE A 79 0.02 -6.16 -3.96
C ILE A 79 -0.76 -5.11 -3.16
N GLU A 80 -1.48 -4.23 -3.83
CA GLU A 80 -2.46 -3.38 -3.19
C GLU A 80 -3.72 -4.22 -2.89
N ILE A 81 -4.00 -4.41 -1.61
CA ILE A 81 -5.19 -5.13 -1.14
C ILE A 81 -6.09 -4.11 -0.45
N ASP A 82 -7.32 -3.99 -0.95
CA ASP A 82 -8.35 -3.18 -0.33
C ASP A 82 -8.88 -3.89 0.91
N SER A 83 -8.42 -3.43 2.09
CA SER A 83 -8.74 -4.05 3.37
C SER A 83 -10.25 -4.07 3.65
N ASP A 84 -10.95 -3.00 3.30
CA ASP A 84 -12.37 -2.84 3.62
C ASP A 84 -13.21 -3.74 2.72
N ARG A 85 -12.88 -3.77 1.42
CA ARG A 85 -13.54 -4.63 0.45
C ARG A 85 -13.33 -6.12 0.74
N GLU A 86 -12.11 -6.51 1.13
CA GLU A 86 -11.84 -7.92 1.46
C GLU A 86 -12.47 -8.33 2.79
N ALA A 87 -12.52 -7.43 3.78
CA ALA A 87 -13.26 -7.65 5.01
C ALA A 87 -14.76 -7.84 4.72
N GLU A 88 -15.36 -6.99 3.87
CA GLU A 88 -16.75 -7.10 3.44
C GLU A 88 -17.02 -8.44 2.71
N ARG A 89 -16.16 -8.82 1.77
CA ARG A 89 -16.27 -10.09 1.02
C ARG A 89 -16.24 -11.33 1.91
N PHE A 90 -15.41 -11.29 2.95
CA PHE A 90 -15.35 -12.37 3.93
C PHE A 90 -16.51 -12.32 4.94
N GLY A 91 -17.16 -11.17 5.10
CA GLY A 91 -18.14 -10.91 6.16
C GLY A 91 -17.50 -10.64 7.51
N LEU A 92 -16.29 -10.04 7.54
CA LEU A 92 -15.63 -9.63 8.77
C LEU A 92 -16.16 -8.26 9.24
N ASP A 93 -17.04 -8.28 10.23
CA ASP A 93 -17.37 -7.08 11.01
C ASP A 93 -16.87 -7.23 12.46
N VAL A 94 -15.77 -6.53 12.75
CA VAL A 94 -15.15 -6.52 14.09
C VAL A 94 -16.10 -5.94 15.13
N GLY A 95 -16.77 -4.83 14.81
CA GLY A 95 -17.64 -4.12 15.75
C GLY A 95 -18.92 -4.91 16.05
N GLU A 96 -19.50 -5.56 15.04
CA GLU A 96 -20.65 -6.45 15.23
C GLU A 96 -20.29 -7.72 16.00
N ALA A 97 -19.16 -8.35 15.68
CA ALA A 97 -18.69 -9.56 16.39
C ALA A 97 -18.51 -9.28 17.89
N LEU A 98 -17.83 -8.19 18.24
CA LEU A 98 -17.59 -7.81 19.62
C LEU A 98 -18.88 -7.43 20.36
N ARG A 99 -19.81 -6.70 19.73
CA ARG A 99 -21.13 -6.38 20.32
C ARG A 99 -21.97 -7.61 20.64
N LYS A 100 -21.82 -8.70 19.86
CA LYS A 100 -22.48 -10.00 20.12
C LYS A 100 -21.74 -10.86 21.14
N GLY A 101 -20.62 -10.38 21.70
CA GLY A 101 -19.78 -11.12 22.64
C GLY A 101 -18.89 -12.19 21.98
N HIS A 102 -18.82 -12.21 20.65
CA HIS A 102 -17.98 -13.15 19.90
C HIS A 102 -16.62 -12.55 19.55
N LEU A 103 -15.62 -13.41 19.37
CA LEU A 103 -14.32 -12.98 18.84
C LEU A 103 -14.40 -12.88 17.30
N PRO A 104 -13.86 -11.83 16.68
CA PRO A 104 -13.77 -11.75 15.23
C PRO A 104 -12.87 -12.86 14.69
N ASN A 105 -13.34 -13.57 13.65
CA ASN A 105 -12.64 -14.72 13.07
C ASN A 105 -11.46 -14.29 12.17
N LEU A 106 -10.39 -13.81 12.80
CA LEU A 106 -9.19 -13.34 12.09
C LEU A 106 -8.39 -14.49 11.45
N ASP A 107 -8.46 -15.70 12.01
CA ASP A 107 -7.81 -16.88 11.43
C ASP A 107 -8.49 -17.27 10.11
N GLY A 108 -9.83 -17.26 10.07
CA GLY A 108 -10.59 -17.45 8.83
C GLY A 108 -10.33 -16.35 7.81
N PHE A 109 -10.22 -15.09 8.25
CA PHE A 109 -9.88 -13.98 7.36
C PHE A 109 -8.49 -14.16 6.73
N TRP A 110 -7.49 -14.61 7.49
CA TRP A 110 -6.18 -14.94 6.92
C TRP A 110 -6.25 -16.05 5.88
N GLN A 111 -7.02 -17.12 6.14
CA GLN A 111 -7.22 -18.20 5.16
C GLN A 111 -7.92 -17.71 3.89
N HIS A 112 -8.86 -16.77 4.02
CA HIS A 112 -9.48 -16.10 2.86
C HIS A 112 -8.46 -15.33 2.03
N LEU A 113 -7.59 -14.54 2.67
CA LEU A 113 -6.51 -13.84 1.99
C LEU A 113 -5.54 -14.80 1.31
N GLU A 114 -5.17 -15.89 1.98
CA GLU A 114 -4.29 -16.92 1.41
C GLU A 114 -4.93 -17.67 0.23
N ARG A 115 -6.23 -17.95 0.29
CA ARG A 115 -6.94 -18.55 -0.85
C ARG A 115 -7.07 -17.59 -2.03
N THR A 116 -7.26 -16.31 -1.76
CA THR A 116 -7.53 -15.29 -2.79
C THR A 116 -6.25 -14.81 -3.45
N PHE A 117 -5.18 -14.63 -2.67
CA PHE A 117 -3.93 -14.03 -3.13
C PHE A 117 -2.74 -15.00 -3.09
N GLY A 118 -2.85 -16.17 -2.46
CA GLY A 118 -1.73 -17.10 -2.36
C GLY A 118 -1.33 -17.73 -3.70
N GLY A 119 -0.05 -18.14 -3.78
CA GLY A 119 0.52 -18.77 -4.96
C GLY A 119 0.50 -17.87 -6.20
N ASP A 120 0.22 -18.46 -7.36
CA ASP A 120 0.26 -17.78 -8.65
C ASP A 120 -0.82 -16.69 -8.81
N ALA A 121 -1.88 -16.75 -8.00
CA ALA A 121 -2.94 -15.73 -8.01
C ALA A 121 -2.42 -14.36 -7.58
N GLY A 122 -1.60 -14.31 -6.52
CA GLY A 122 -0.98 -13.07 -6.05
C GLY A 122 0.00 -12.49 -7.06
N GLU A 123 0.81 -13.35 -7.69
CA GLU A 123 1.72 -12.94 -8.77
C GLU A 123 0.93 -12.30 -9.92
N ARG A 124 -0.13 -12.95 -10.38
CA ARG A 124 -0.98 -12.42 -11.46
C ARG A 124 -1.62 -11.08 -11.08
N ILE A 125 -2.20 -10.97 -9.88
CA ILE A 125 -2.84 -9.72 -9.42
C ILE A 125 -1.80 -8.60 -9.32
N ALA A 126 -0.58 -8.89 -8.85
CA ALA A 126 0.49 -7.90 -8.80
C ALA A 126 0.85 -7.38 -10.20
N PHE A 127 0.88 -8.26 -11.20
CA PHE A 127 1.15 -7.86 -12.59
C PHE A 127 0.00 -7.06 -13.22
N GLU A 128 -1.24 -7.45 -12.95
CA GLU A 128 -2.42 -6.68 -13.38
C GLU A 128 -2.42 -5.26 -12.77
N GLN A 129 -2.07 -5.14 -11.49
CA GLN A 129 -1.92 -3.84 -10.83
C GLN A 129 -0.75 -3.01 -11.38
N ALA A 130 0.39 -3.65 -11.64
CA ALA A 130 1.55 -2.99 -12.25
C ALA A 130 1.21 -2.49 -13.67
N ALA A 131 0.53 -3.31 -14.49
CA ALA A 131 0.07 -2.94 -15.82
C ALA A 131 -0.92 -1.77 -15.74
N LYS A 132 -1.88 -1.80 -14.81
CA LYS A 132 -2.82 -0.69 -14.56
C LYS A 132 -2.10 0.60 -14.18
N ALA A 133 -1.07 0.53 -13.34
CA ALA A 133 -0.25 1.69 -12.95
C ALA A 133 0.52 2.27 -14.13
N ILE A 134 1.08 1.42 -15.00
CA ILE A 134 1.75 1.82 -16.25
C ILE A 134 0.76 2.48 -17.22
N ILE A 135 -0.38 1.83 -17.50
CA ILE A 135 -1.42 2.34 -18.41
C ILE A 135 -1.93 3.69 -17.93
N SER A 136 -2.28 3.81 -16.65
CA SER A 136 -2.76 5.06 -16.06
C SER A 136 -1.66 6.12 -16.04
N GLY A 137 -0.43 5.71 -15.76
CA GLY A 137 0.73 6.57 -15.63
C GLY A 137 1.13 7.25 -16.94
N PHE A 138 1.14 6.50 -18.04
CA PHE A 138 1.44 6.99 -19.40
C PHE A 138 0.19 7.40 -20.18
N TRP A 139 -0.99 7.28 -19.57
CA TRP A 139 -2.28 7.57 -20.19
C TRP A 139 -2.47 6.81 -21.51
N LEU A 140 -2.08 5.53 -21.53
CA LEU A 140 -2.24 4.68 -22.70
C LEU A 140 -3.74 4.48 -22.99
N LYS A 141 -4.12 4.58 -24.26
CA LYS A 141 -5.44 4.20 -24.77
C LYS A 141 -5.31 2.99 -25.70
N PRO A 142 -6.39 2.23 -25.90
CA PRO A 142 -6.42 1.11 -26.85
C PRO A 142 -5.94 1.45 -28.27
N ASP A 143 -6.19 2.67 -28.74
CA ASP A 143 -5.79 3.19 -30.05
C ASP A 143 -4.50 4.03 -30.02
N THR A 144 -3.88 4.19 -28.84
CA THR A 144 -2.67 5.03 -28.74
C THR A 144 -1.50 4.32 -29.38
N GLU A 145 -1.09 4.84 -30.53
CA GLU A 145 0.12 4.42 -31.21
C GLU A 145 1.33 4.72 -30.30
N ILE A 146 1.87 3.66 -29.68
CA ILE A 146 3.14 3.74 -28.97
C ILE A 146 4.17 4.24 -29.98
N LYS A 147 4.72 5.44 -29.76
CA LYS A 147 5.68 6.05 -30.68
C LYS A 147 6.97 5.23 -30.72
N ARG A 148 7.05 4.34 -31.70
CA ARG A 148 8.24 3.57 -32.03
C ARG A 148 9.10 4.44 -32.95
N THR A 149 10.28 4.81 -32.46
CA THR A 149 11.30 5.47 -33.28
C THR A 149 12.30 4.43 -33.77
N SER A 150 13.15 4.79 -34.74
CA SER A 150 14.20 3.87 -35.23
C SER A 150 15.16 3.39 -34.14
N SER A 151 15.31 4.13 -33.03
CA SER A 151 16.27 3.83 -31.96
C SER A 151 15.66 3.49 -30.60
N ALA A 152 14.38 3.75 -30.36
CA ALA A 152 13.76 3.57 -29.05
C ALA A 152 12.22 3.54 -29.11
N VAL A 153 11.63 3.01 -28.04
CA VAL A 153 10.20 3.17 -27.74
C VAL A 153 10.03 4.35 -26.79
N ILE A 154 9.23 5.35 -27.15
CA ILE A 154 9.08 6.57 -26.35
C ILE A 154 7.67 6.69 -25.80
N LEU A 155 7.56 6.82 -24.47
CA LEU A 155 6.31 7.11 -23.77
C LEU A 155 6.42 8.45 -23.04
N GLU A 156 5.33 9.21 -23.03
CA GLU A 156 5.26 10.48 -22.30
C GLU A 156 4.36 10.33 -21.07
N LYS A 157 4.82 10.84 -19.94
CA LYS A 157 4.03 10.96 -18.73
C LYS A 157 3.86 12.43 -18.39
N ARG A 158 2.62 12.86 -18.15
CA ARG A 158 2.37 14.19 -17.57
C ARG A 158 2.90 14.24 -16.13
N VAL A 159 3.80 15.17 -15.87
CA VAL A 159 4.40 15.38 -14.54
C VAL A 159 4.49 16.87 -14.31
N SER A 160 3.66 17.39 -13.41
CA SER A 160 3.73 18.79 -13.03
C SER A 160 4.89 18.99 -12.04
N SER A 161 5.73 19.98 -12.33
CA SER A 161 6.81 20.39 -11.45
C SER A 161 6.64 21.84 -11.02
N GLU A 162 7.25 22.20 -9.91
CA GLU A 162 7.28 23.56 -9.35
C GLU A 162 8.72 23.98 -9.08
N ALA A 163 8.95 25.27 -8.82
CA ALA A 163 10.28 25.75 -8.48
C ALA A 163 10.70 25.17 -7.13
N SER A 164 11.93 24.66 -7.02
CA SER A 164 12.46 24.17 -5.75
C SER A 164 12.66 25.35 -4.79
N PHE A 165 12.18 25.21 -3.57
CA PHE A 165 12.48 26.15 -2.48
C PHE A 165 13.89 25.94 -1.91
N ARG A 166 14.49 24.77 -2.14
CA ARG A 166 15.78 24.36 -1.55
C ARG A 166 16.96 24.64 -2.48
N SER A 167 16.73 24.62 -3.78
CA SER A 167 17.75 24.80 -4.81
C SER A 167 17.31 25.85 -5.82
N LYS A 168 17.95 27.02 -5.79
CA LYS A 168 17.62 28.13 -6.70
C LYS A 168 17.90 27.73 -8.16
N GLY A 169 16.87 27.79 -9.01
CA GLY A 169 16.96 27.47 -10.43
C GLY A 169 16.62 26.01 -10.77
N GLU A 170 16.44 25.15 -9.77
CA GLU A 170 15.99 23.77 -9.93
C GLU A 170 14.47 23.65 -9.74
N ARG A 171 13.93 22.52 -10.16
CA ARG A 171 12.52 22.17 -10.05
C ARG A 171 12.34 20.91 -9.22
N GLU A 172 11.21 20.83 -8.54
CA GLU A 172 10.77 19.66 -7.79
C GLU A 172 9.47 19.14 -8.39
N VAL A 173 9.24 17.83 -8.31
CA VAL A 173 7.95 17.25 -8.71
C VAL A 173 6.89 17.73 -7.71
N ASN A 174 5.83 18.35 -8.22
CA ASN A 174 4.73 18.84 -7.40
C ASN A 174 4.12 17.69 -6.60
N TYR A 175 3.75 17.96 -5.35
CA TYR A 175 3.17 17.01 -4.40
C TYR A 175 2.08 16.11 -5.03
N HIS A 176 1.16 16.67 -5.83
CA HIS A 176 0.07 15.92 -6.47
C HIS A 176 0.55 14.95 -7.56
N SER A 177 1.71 15.19 -8.17
CA SER A 177 2.31 14.32 -9.18
C SER A 177 3.19 13.23 -8.58
N GLN A 178 3.71 13.41 -7.35
CA GLN A 178 4.69 12.49 -6.75
C GLN A 178 4.15 11.06 -6.62
N SER A 179 2.94 10.89 -6.08
CA SER A 179 2.33 9.56 -5.91
C SER A 179 2.09 8.87 -7.26
N SER A 180 1.60 9.62 -8.27
CA SER A 180 1.38 9.08 -9.62
C SER A 180 2.69 8.63 -10.28
N VAL A 181 3.77 9.40 -10.14
CA VAL A 181 5.10 9.03 -10.66
C VAL A 181 5.64 7.82 -9.93
N ALA A 182 5.60 7.80 -8.59
CA ALA A 182 6.05 6.66 -7.79
C ALA A 182 5.30 5.37 -8.15
N SER A 183 3.97 5.44 -8.31
CA SER A 183 3.15 4.32 -8.76
C SER A 183 3.56 3.82 -10.16
N THR A 184 3.80 4.74 -11.10
CA THR A 184 4.24 4.38 -12.47
C THR A 184 5.61 3.68 -12.43
N LEU A 185 6.57 4.20 -11.67
CA LEU A 185 7.90 3.62 -11.52
C LEU A 185 7.86 2.26 -10.81
N GLY A 186 6.99 2.09 -9.80
CA GLY A 186 6.76 0.81 -9.14
C GLY A 186 6.16 -0.25 -10.08
N GLY A 187 5.23 0.16 -10.96
CA GLY A 187 4.72 -0.68 -12.04
C GLY A 187 5.82 -1.10 -13.01
N LEU A 188 6.64 -0.15 -13.48
CA LEU A 188 7.78 -0.43 -14.36
C LEU A 188 8.83 -1.34 -13.71
N ALA A 189 9.08 -1.19 -12.41
CA ALA A 189 9.99 -2.06 -11.68
C ALA A 189 9.49 -3.51 -11.62
N THR A 190 8.18 -3.69 -11.41
CA THR A 190 7.53 -5.01 -11.38
C THR A 190 7.59 -5.68 -12.75
N PHE A 191 7.30 -4.91 -13.82
CA PHE A 191 7.48 -5.35 -15.20
C PHE A 191 8.95 -5.79 -15.46
N ALA A 192 9.91 -4.95 -15.10
CA ALA A 192 11.32 -5.22 -15.34
C ALA A 192 11.79 -6.50 -14.65
N ASP A 193 11.31 -6.74 -13.43
CA ASP A 193 11.61 -7.96 -12.66
C ASP A 193 11.05 -9.21 -13.36
N LYS A 194 9.77 -9.18 -13.78
CA LYS A 194 9.10 -10.27 -14.50
C LYS A 194 9.84 -10.67 -15.78
N HIS A 195 10.33 -9.69 -16.54
CA HIS A 195 11.06 -9.91 -17.79
C HIS A 195 12.58 -10.06 -17.61
N ARG A 196 13.06 -10.23 -16.37
CA ARG A 196 14.48 -10.46 -16.02
C ARG A 196 15.42 -9.29 -16.35
N PHE A 197 14.89 -8.07 -16.46
CA PHE A 197 15.68 -6.84 -16.51
C PHE A 197 16.08 -6.40 -15.09
N GLY A 198 16.77 -7.27 -14.34
CA GLY A 198 16.99 -7.11 -12.90
C GLY A 198 17.71 -5.81 -12.48
N ALA A 199 18.65 -5.34 -13.29
CA ALA A 199 19.33 -4.05 -13.05
C ALA A 199 18.36 -2.87 -13.13
N LEU A 200 17.52 -2.84 -14.17
CA LEU A 200 16.47 -1.82 -14.35
C LEU A 200 15.45 -1.88 -13.20
N ALA A 201 14.98 -3.09 -12.85
CA ALA A 201 14.03 -3.29 -11.75
C ALA A 201 14.58 -2.70 -10.44
N ASN A 202 15.83 -3.01 -10.09
CA ASN A 202 16.47 -2.52 -8.88
C ASN A 202 16.68 -1.00 -8.89
N GLN A 203 17.08 -0.41 -10.01
CA GLN A 203 17.25 1.04 -10.09
C GLN A 203 15.91 1.77 -9.94
N LEU A 204 14.84 1.28 -10.58
CA LEU A 204 13.51 1.86 -10.49
C LEU A 204 12.93 1.76 -9.07
N ARG A 205 13.08 0.60 -8.38
CA ARG A 205 12.63 0.43 -6.98
C ARG A 205 13.28 1.40 -6.01
N ASN A 206 14.57 1.68 -6.22
CA ASN A 206 15.36 2.52 -5.33
C ASN A 206 15.31 4.01 -5.70
N PHE A 207 14.63 4.38 -6.79
CA PHE A 207 14.52 5.75 -7.22
C PHE A 207 13.47 6.50 -6.40
N SER A 208 13.89 7.57 -5.71
CA SER A 208 13.01 8.38 -4.87
C SER A 208 12.64 9.70 -5.55
N VAL A 209 11.36 9.83 -5.93
CA VAL A 209 10.82 11.06 -6.54
C VAL A 209 10.69 12.19 -5.50
N HIS A 210 10.48 11.87 -4.22
CA HIS A 210 10.20 12.85 -3.16
C HIS A 210 11.36 13.79 -2.83
N ARG A 211 12.59 13.43 -3.22
CA ARG A 211 13.80 14.23 -2.99
C ARG A 211 14.47 14.64 -4.29
N LEU A 212 13.81 14.42 -5.42
CA LEU A 212 14.36 14.74 -6.71
C LEU A 212 14.21 16.23 -7.00
N THR A 213 15.34 16.92 -7.08
CA THR A 213 15.44 18.22 -7.74
C THR A 213 16.05 18.01 -9.12
N PHE A 214 15.63 18.81 -10.11
CA PHE A 214 16.15 18.71 -11.47
C PHE A 214 16.12 20.02 -12.24
N SER A 215 17.00 20.14 -13.23
CA SER A 215 16.97 21.18 -14.26
C SER A 215 16.12 20.75 -15.45
N THR A 216 15.46 21.69 -16.13
CA THR A 216 14.66 21.36 -17.32
C THR A 216 15.52 20.71 -18.41
N ARG A 217 15.03 19.61 -18.98
CA ARG A 217 15.72 18.70 -19.92
C ARG A 217 16.87 17.88 -19.33
N GLU A 218 17.03 17.88 -18.01
CA GLU A 218 17.94 16.95 -17.35
C GLU A 218 17.52 15.51 -17.62
N LYS A 219 18.52 14.63 -17.68
CA LYS A 219 18.39 13.23 -18.05
C LYS A 219 18.73 12.34 -16.88
N LEU A 220 17.86 11.39 -16.59
CA LEU A 220 18.15 10.25 -15.72
C LEU A 220 18.39 9.02 -16.59
N THR A 221 19.50 8.35 -16.36
CA THR A 221 19.89 7.17 -17.13
C THR A 221 19.77 5.93 -16.25
N PHE A 222 18.97 4.99 -16.71
CA PHE A 222 18.79 3.65 -16.18
C PHE A 222 19.26 2.62 -17.21
N THR A 223 19.44 1.38 -16.78
CA THR A 223 19.78 0.28 -17.70
C THR A 223 18.61 0.02 -18.65
N GLY A 224 18.75 0.38 -19.93
CA GLY A 224 17.70 0.20 -20.94
C GLY A 224 16.58 1.25 -20.91
N LEU A 225 16.72 2.34 -20.13
CA LEU A 225 15.75 3.43 -20.05
C LEU A 225 16.44 4.78 -19.81
N GLU A 226 16.15 5.78 -20.64
CA GLU A 226 16.49 7.20 -20.41
C GLU A 226 15.21 7.98 -20.09
N VAL A 227 15.21 8.78 -19.01
CA VAL A 227 14.11 9.68 -18.66
C VAL A 227 14.56 11.13 -18.83
N VAL A 228 13.91 11.87 -19.72
CA VAL A 228 14.15 13.31 -19.91
C VAL A 228 13.06 14.10 -19.20
N MET A 229 13.45 14.99 -18.29
CA MET A 229 12.52 15.69 -17.41
C MET A 229 12.23 17.11 -17.91
N PHE A 230 10.99 17.38 -18.33
CA PHE A 230 10.50 18.72 -18.64
C PHE A 230 9.64 19.26 -17.49
N ASN A 231 9.15 20.49 -17.64
CA ASN A 231 8.42 21.19 -16.58
C ASN A 231 7.01 20.61 -16.34
N ASP A 232 6.38 20.09 -17.38
CA ASP A 232 4.99 19.61 -17.40
C ASP A 232 4.86 18.13 -17.81
N LYS A 233 5.97 17.52 -18.26
CA LYS A 233 6.02 16.13 -18.68
C LYS A 233 7.40 15.53 -18.54
N TRP A 234 7.45 14.21 -18.40
CA TRP A 234 8.67 13.43 -18.50
C TRP A 234 8.58 12.49 -19.70
N GLN A 235 9.66 12.37 -20.47
CA GLN A 235 9.76 11.45 -21.60
C GLN A 235 10.59 10.24 -21.19
N PHE A 236 9.99 9.05 -21.30
CA PHE A 236 10.62 7.77 -21.02
C PHE A 236 11.01 7.12 -22.35
N LYS A 237 12.30 6.93 -22.57
CA LYS A 237 12.85 6.32 -23.78
C LYS A 237 13.41 4.96 -23.43
N PHE A 238 12.68 3.92 -23.82
CA PHE A 238 13.08 2.54 -23.60
C PHE A 238 13.94 2.05 -24.77
N ALA A 239 14.97 1.26 -24.46
CA ALA A 239 15.63 0.43 -25.46
C ALA A 239 14.60 -0.51 -26.12
N HIS A 240 14.83 -0.92 -27.36
CA HIS A 240 13.85 -1.69 -28.15
C HIS A 240 13.42 -2.99 -27.47
N ASP A 241 14.37 -3.75 -26.94
CA ASP A 241 14.12 -4.99 -26.21
C ASP A 241 13.23 -4.77 -24.98
N VAL A 242 13.49 -3.72 -24.21
CA VAL A 242 12.68 -3.35 -23.04
C VAL A 242 11.30 -2.85 -23.47
N GLY A 243 11.22 -2.05 -24.54
CA GLY A 243 9.96 -1.49 -25.05
C GLY A 243 9.03 -2.54 -25.65
N ASP A 244 9.56 -3.53 -26.36
CA ASP A 244 8.78 -4.65 -26.88
C ASP A 244 8.28 -5.56 -25.75
N ALA A 245 9.14 -5.88 -24.77
CA ALA A 245 8.73 -6.60 -23.58
C ALA A 245 7.63 -5.86 -22.80
N LEU A 246 7.74 -4.53 -22.68
CA LEU A 246 6.71 -3.70 -22.04
C LEU A 246 5.37 -3.78 -22.77
N SER A 247 5.39 -3.80 -24.11
CA SER A 247 4.20 -3.93 -24.94
C SER A 247 3.51 -5.27 -24.73
N ILE A 248 4.28 -6.36 -24.64
CA ILE A 248 3.77 -7.70 -24.34
C ILE A 248 3.16 -7.73 -22.93
N PHE A 249 3.87 -7.20 -21.93
CA PHE A 249 3.41 -7.16 -20.54
C PHE A 249 2.07 -6.42 -20.39
N VAL A 250 1.93 -5.26 -21.02
CA VAL A 250 0.67 -4.48 -21.02
C VAL A 250 -0.44 -5.23 -21.73
N SER A 251 -0.14 -5.96 -22.81
CA SER A 251 -1.13 -6.77 -23.53
C SER A 251 -1.58 -7.99 -22.72
N GLU A 252 -0.67 -8.63 -21.98
CA GLU A 252 -0.95 -9.83 -21.19
C GLU A 252 -1.73 -9.52 -19.91
N PHE A 253 -1.32 -8.50 -19.16
CA PHE A 253 -1.86 -8.20 -17.83
C PHE A 253 -2.72 -6.93 -17.77
N GLY A 254 -2.70 -6.11 -18.82
CA GLY A 254 -3.39 -4.83 -18.88
C GLY A 254 -4.55 -4.76 -19.87
N ALA A 255 -4.76 -5.78 -20.71
CA ALA A 255 -5.74 -5.73 -21.80
C ALA A 255 -7.16 -5.38 -21.35
N GLU A 256 -7.67 -6.03 -20.29
CA GLU A 256 -9.02 -5.74 -19.78
C GLU A 256 -9.15 -4.30 -19.29
N TYR A 257 -8.14 -3.81 -18.56
CA TYR A 257 -8.12 -2.43 -18.07
C TYR A 257 -8.01 -1.44 -19.23
N LEU A 258 -7.16 -1.71 -20.22
CA LEU A 258 -6.99 -0.88 -21.41
C LEU A 258 -8.31 -0.78 -22.19
N ALA A 259 -8.98 -1.91 -22.46
CA ALA A 259 -10.27 -1.96 -23.15
C ALA A 259 -11.40 -1.22 -22.38
N SER A 260 -11.34 -1.19 -21.04
CA SER A 260 -12.32 -0.44 -20.25
C SER A 260 -12.21 1.09 -20.43
N ARG A 261 -11.06 1.59 -20.89
CA ARG A 261 -10.81 3.02 -21.10
C ARG A 261 -11.36 3.56 -22.42
N ASP A 262 -11.70 2.72 -23.39
CA ASP A 262 -12.41 3.16 -24.62
C ASP A 262 -13.86 3.56 -24.34
N ARG A 263 -14.42 3.17 -23.18
CA ARG A 263 -15.83 3.38 -22.85
C ARG A 263 -16.12 4.75 -22.22
N TYR A 264 -15.10 5.60 -22.03
CA TYR A 264 -15.18 6.92 -21.40
C TYR A 264 -14.27 7.94 -22.09
#